data_AF-A0A971H068-F1
#
_entry.id   AF-A0A971H068-F1
#
_cell.length_a   1.000
_cell.length_b   1.000
_cell.length_c   1.000
_cell.angle_alpha   90.00
_cell.angle_beta   90.00
_cell.angle_gamma   90.00
#
_symmetry.space_group_name_H-M   'P 1'
#
loop_
_entity.id
_entity.type
_entity.pdbx_description
1 polymer ?
#
loop_
_entity_poly.entity_id
_entity_poly.type
_entity_poly.pdbx_seq_one_letter_code
_entity_poly.pdbx_strand_id
1 'polypeptide(L)' 'MALKNSINLGNINQMELQYLREIIGAHQTMANKFDLYANQCQDPQIKQLFKESGQDAQTTATNLINSLK' A
#
# COMPACT_ATOMS: atom_id res chain seq x y z
N MET A 1 -0.54 -2.14 -9.25
CA MET A 1 0.86 -1.85 -9.61
C MET A 1 1.48 -1.12 -8.44
N ALA A 2 2.41 -1.76 -7.74
CA ALA A 2 3.10 -1.18 -6.61
C ALA A 2 4.02 -0.01 -6.99
N LEU A 3 4.17 0.96 -6.08
CA LEU A 3 5.33 1.84 -6.07
C LEU A 3 6.55 1.01 -5.64
N LYS A 4 7.40 0.59 -6.59
CA LYS A 4 8.51 -0.33 -6.34
C LYS A 4 9.78 0.34 -5.80
N ASN A 5 9.93 1.65 -5.99
CA ASN A 5 11.08 2.44 -5.55
C ASN A 5 10.62 3.61 -4.70
N SER A 6 11.44 4.02 -3.73
CA SER A 6 11.23 5.29 -3.04
C SER A 6 11.41 6.47 -4.00
N ILE A 7 10.75 7.57 -3.69
CA ILE A 7 10.83 8.86 -4.38
C ILE A 7 11.35 9.91 -3.40
N ASN A 8 11.92 11.00 -3.91
CA ASN A 8 12.44 12.07 -3.05
C ASN A 8 11.30 13.02 -2.66
N LEU A 9 10.90 13.02 -1.37
CA LEU A 9 9.86 13.91 -0.82
C LEU A 9 10.41 14.89 0.23
N GLY A 10 11.70 15.26 0.14
CA GLY A 10 12.39 16.05 1.16
C GLY A 10 11.85 17.46 1.42
N ASN A 11 11.07 18.02 0.48
CA ASN A 11 10.54 19.39 0.57
C ASN A 11 9.01 19.45 0.45
N ILE A 12 8.30 18.66 1.26
CA ILE A 12 6.84 18.75 1.36
C ILE A 12 6.39 19.64 2.52
N ASN A 13 5.29 20.36 2.34
CA ASN A 13 4.67 21.15 3.39
C ASN A 13 3.81 20.27 4.34
N GLN A 14 3.29 20.87 5.42
CA GLN A 14 2.53 20.13 6.42
C GLN A 14 1.22 19.51 5.88
N MET A 15 0.57 20.17 4.92
CA MET A 15 -0.65 19.66 4.30
C MET A 15 -0.35 18.48 3.38
N GLU A 16 0.71 18.57 2.59
CA GLU A 16 1.19 17.48 1.73
C GLU A 16 1.64 16.26 2.53
N LEU A 17 2.32 16.49 3.66
CA LEU A 17 2.66 15.43 4.62
C LEU A 17 1.40 14.73 5.16
N GLN A 18 0.34 15.50 5.46
CA GLN A 18 -0.91 14.93 5.94
C GLN A 18 -1.60 14.06 4.87
N TYR A 19 -1.69 14.55 3.63
CA TYR A 19 -2.23 13.75 2.53
C TYR A 19 -1.41 12.48 2.29
N LEU A 20 -0.08 12.56 2.38
CA LEU A 20 0.77 11.39 2.23
C LEU A 20 0.53 10.35 3.34
N ARG A 21 0.34 10.79 4.59
CA ARG A 21 -0.01 9.90 5.70
C ARG A 21 -1.36 9.21 5.48
N GLU A 22 -2.34 9.94 4.95
CA GLU A 22 -3.65 9.36 4.61
C GLU A 22 -3.51 8.31 3.50
N ILE A 23 -2.74 8.59 2.45
CA ILE A 23 -2.46 7.65 1.37
C ILE A 23 -1.76 6.39 1.93
N ILE A 24 -0.75 6.55 2.77
CA ILE A 24 -0.05 5.43 3.43
C ILE A 24 -1.03 4.59 4.24
N GLY A 25 -1.87 5.22 5.08
CA GLY A 25 -2.86 4.54 5.91
C GLY A 25 -3.93 3.81 5.09
N ALA A 26 -4.35 4.40 3.97
CA ALA A 26 -5.27 3.77 3.02
C ALA A 26 -4.66 2.49 2.43
N HIS A 27 -3.40 2.53 1.97
CA HIS A 27 -2.71 1.35 1.46
C HIS A 27 -2.50 0.25 2.51
N GLN A 28 -2.18 0.61 3.76
CA GLN A 28 -2.12 -0.36 4.87
C GLN A 28 -3.48 -1.02 5.13
N THR A 29 -4.56 -0.22 5.11
CA THR A 29 -5.92 -0.74 5.26
C THR A 29 -6.30 -1.67 4.10
N MET A 30 -5.92 -1.30 2.86
CA MET A 30 -6.13 -2.14 1.69
C MET A 30 -5.38 -3.47 1.81
N ALA A 31 -4.12 -3.47 2.24
CA ALA A 31 -3.33 -4.68 2.43
C ALA A 31 -4.02 -5.67 3.40
N ASN A 32 -4.49 -5.17 4.55
CA ASN A 32 -5.22 -5.98 5.53
C ASN A 32 -6.53 -6.53 4.97
N LYS A 33 -7.29 -5.72 4.22
CA LYS A 33 -8.55 -6.16 3.59
C LYS A 33 -8.31 -7.21 2.53
N PHE A 34 -7.29 -7.04 1.69
CA PHE A 34 -6.96 -8.02 0.67
C PHE A 34 -6.49 -9.35 1.27
N ASP A 35 -5.72 -9.33 2.36
CA ASP A 35 -5.37 -10.55 3.08
C ASP A 35 -6.63 -11.25 3.63
N LEU A 36 -7.53 -10.48 4.27
CA LEU A 36 -8.81 -11.00 4.75
C LEU A 36 -9.62 -11.66 3.62
N TYR A 37 -9.73 -10.99 2.46
CA TYR A 37 -10.47 -11.51 1.31
C TYR A 37 -9.80 -12.74 0.70
N ALA A 38 -8.47 -12.77 0.60
CA ALA A 38 -7.71 -13.94 0.13
C ALA A 38 -7.95 -15.16 1.04
N ASN A 39 -8.09 -14.95 2.34
CA ASN A 39 -8.33 -16.02 3.31
C ASN A 39 -9.78 -16.56 3.25
N GLN A 40 -10.74 -15.73 2.85
CA GLN A 40 -12.15 -16.13 2.71
C GLN A 40 -12.51 -16.64 1.31
N CYS A 41 -11.67 -16.38 0.31
CA CYS A 41 -11.92 -16.77 -1.07
C CYS A 41 -11.56 -18.25 -1.32
N GLN A 42 -12.47 -18.96 -2.00
CA GLN A 42 -12.28 -20.36 -2.42
C GLN A 42 -11.72 -20.47 -3.84
N ASP A 43 -12.03 -19.50 -4.71
CA ASP A 43 -11.54 -19.48 -6.08
C ASP A 43 -10.01 -19.22 -6.10
N PRO A 44 -9.20 -20.13 -6.68
CA PRO A 44 -7.75 -19.99 -6.67
C PRO A 44 -7.22 -18.75 -7.41
N GLN A 45 -7.87 -18.34 -8.49
CA GLN A 45 -7.43 -17.19 -9.30
C GLN A 45 -7.71 -15.89 -8.57
N ILE A 46 -8.91 -15.76 -7.99
CA ILE A 46 -9.30 -14.58 -7.22
C ILE A 46 -8.48 -14.49 -5.93
N LYS A 47 -8.22 -15.63 -5.26
CA LYS A 47 -7.33 -15.68 -4.10
C LYS A 47 -5.94 -15.19 -4.42
N GLN A 48 -5.38 -15.60 -5.55
CA GLN A 48 -4.06 -15.15 -6.00
C GLN A 48 -4.07 -13.64 -6.30
N LEU A 49 -5.11 -13.14 -6.98
CA LEU A 49 -5.28 -11.72 -7.25
C LEU A 49 -5.30 -10.89 -5.96
N PHE A 50 -6.01 -11.33 -4.92
CA PHE A 50 -6.03 -10.63 -3.64
C PHE A 50 -4.67 -10.64 -2.95
N LYS A 51 -3.95 -11.77 -2.97
CA LYS A 51 -2.59 -11.84 -2.41
C LYS A 51 -1.63 -10.87 -3.10
N GLU A 52 -1.64 -10.85 -4.43
CA GLU A 52 -0.82 -9.92 -5.22
C GLU A 52 -1.19 -8.47 -4.94
N SER A 53 -2.49 -8.17 -4.89
CA SER A 53 -2.99 -6.82 -4.59
C SER A 53 -2.61 -6.35 -3.18
N GLY A 54 -2.68 -7.26 -2.19
CA GLY A 54 -2.24 -6.99 -0.82
C GLY A 54 -0.74 -6.70 -0.74
N GLN A 55 0.07 -7.49 -1.42
CA GLN A 55 1.52 -7.28 -1.50
C GLN A 55 1.87 -5.96 -2.21
N ASP A 56 1.16 -5.62 -3.28
CA ASP A 56 1.33 -4.37 -4.01
C ASP A 56 1.03 -3.14 -3.13
N ALA A 57 -0.05 -3.21 -2.35
CA ALA A 57 -0.46 -2.16 -1.43
C ALA A 57 0.57 -1.98 -0.29
N GLN A 58 1.03 -3.09 0.30
CA GLN A 58 2.04 -3.06 1.36
C GLN A 58 3.37 -2.49 0.87
N THR A 59 3.80 -2.90 -0.33
CA THR A 59 5.03 -2.38 -0.98
C THR A 59 4.91 -0.87 -1.19
N THR A 60 3.76 -0.40 -1.67
CA THR A 60 3.52 1.03 -1.90
C THR A 60 3.57 1.83 -0.60
N ALA A 61 2.86 1.40 0.45
CA ALA A 61 2.92 2.05 1.76
C ALA A 61 4.36 2.12 2.30
N THR A 62 5.11 1.02 2.19
CA THR A 62 6.49 0.92 2.69
C THR A 62 7.42 1.89 1.94
N ASN A 63 7.30 1.96 0.62
CA ASN A 63 8.15 2.84 -0.19
C ASN A 63 7.78 4.32 -0.04
N LEU A 64 6.50 4.66 0.19
CA LEU A 64 6.10 6.03 0.56
C LEU A 64 6.66 6.43 1.93
N ILE A 65 6.65 5.53 2.93
CA ILE A 65 7.29 5.77 4.23
C ILE A 65 8.80 5.98 4.05
N ASN A 66 9.46 5.17 3.22
CA ASN A 66 10.89 5.34 2.95
C ASN A 66 11.19 6.62 2.16
N SER A 67 10.24 7.15 1.40
CA SER A 67 10.37 8.41 0.66
C SER A 67 10.36 9.65 1.56
N LEU A 68 9.93 9.49 2.82
CA LEU A 68 9.94 10.53 3.87
C LEU A 68 11.24 10.57 4.69
N LYS A 69 12.15 9.60 4.49
CA LYS A 69 13.46 9.54 5.14
C LYS A 69 14.47 10.33 4.33
#